data_AF-A0A6P0M1A8-F1
#
_entry.id   AF-A0A6P0M1A8-F1
#
_cell.length_a   1.000
_cell.length_b   1.000
_cell.length_c   1.000
_cell.angle_alpha   90.00
_cell.angle_beta   90.00
_cell.angle_gamma   90.00
#
_symmetry.space_group_name_H-M   'P 1'
#
loop_
_entity.id
_entity.type
_entity.pdbx_description
1 polymer ?
#
loop_
_entity_poly.entity_id
_entity_poly.type
_entity_poly.pdbx_seq_one_letter_code
_entity_poly.pdbx_strand_id
1 'polypeptide(L)' 'WIDFSSCIDCGICVEVCPVEKAIIPEERPDLQKTP' A
#
# COMPACT_ATOMS: atom_id res chain seq x y z
N TRP A 1 3.23 5.11 2.42
CA TRP A 1 1.89 5.43 2.96
C TRP A 1 0.89 5.40 1.81
N ILE A 2 -0.31 4.83 2.03
CA ILE A 2 -1.39 4.72 1.03
C ILE A 2 -2.63 5.36 1.63
N ASP A 3 -3.24 6.33 0.94
CA ASP A 3 -4.54 6.87 1.32
C ASP A 3 -5.65 5.96 0.78
N PHE A 4 -6.29 5.21 1.68
CA PHE A 4 -7.34 4.26 1.31
C PHE A 4 -8.62 4.95 0.81
N SER A 5 -8.85 6.22 1.15
CA SER A 5 -10.03 6.95 0.67
C SER A 5 -9.96 7.30 -0.82
N SER A 6 -8.74 7.39 -1.37
CA SER A 6 -8.47 7.66 -2.79
C SER A 6 -7.94 6.46 -3.57
N CYS A 7 -7.58 5.37 -2.87
CA CYS A 7 -7.16 4.12 -3.50
C CYS A 7 -8.29 3.54 -4.37
N ILE A 8 -7.94 3.05 -5.56
CA ILE A 8 -8.88 2.42 -6.50
C ILE A 8 -8.50 0.95 -6.78
N ASP A 9 -7.61 0.39 -5.97
CA ASP A 9 -7.13 -1.00 -6.08
C ASP A 9 -6.53 -1.37 -7.45
N CYS A 10 -5.80 -0.42 -8.06
CA CYS A 10 -5.18 -0.64 -9.37
C CYS A 10 -3.98 -1.61 -9.35
N GLY A 11 -3.44 -1.95 -8.19
CA GLY A 11 -2.32 -2.88 -8.04
C GLY A 11 -0.93 -2.36 -8.45
N ILE A 12 -0.83 -1.21 -9.13
CA ILE A 12 0.45 -0.67 -9.64
C ILE A 12 1.48 -0.50 -8.51
N CYS A 13 1.06 -0.06 -7.32
CA CYS A 13 1.97 0.12 -6.20
C CYS A 13 2.67 -1.19 -5.81
N VAL A 14 1.96 -2.33 -5.85
CA VAL A 14 2.51 -3.67 -5.56
C VAL A 14 3.53 -4.08 -6.63
N GLU A 15 3.25 -3.82 -7.91
CA GLU A 15 4.13 -4.21 -9.02
C GLU A 15 5.43 -3.41 -9.06
N VAL A 16 5.37 -2.11 -8.80
CA VAL A 16 6.51 -1.22 -8.99
C VAL A 16 7.39 -1.06 -7.75
N CYS A 17 6.89 -1.41 -6.56
CA CYS A 17 7.63 -1.20 -5.33
C CYS A 17 8.81 -2.19 -5.25
N PRO A 18 10.07 -1.70 -5.20
CA PRO A 18 11.23 -2.59 -5.14
C PRO A 18 11.45 -3.19 -3.75
N VAL A 19 10.68 -2.74 -2.74
CA VAL A 19 10.83 -3.19 -1.35
C VAL A 19 9.92 -4.38 -1.12
N GLU A 20 10.54 -5.54 -0.89
CA GLU A 20 9.81 -6.76 -0.59
C GLU A 20 8.89 -6.58 0.62
N LYS A 21 7.62 -7.00 0.48
CA LYS A 21 6.60 -6.97 1.55
C LYS A 21 6.28 -5.58 2.11
N ALA A 22 6.65 -4.50 1.44
CA ALA A 22 6.25 -3.15 1.84
C ALA A 22 4.76 -2.87 1.60
N ILE A 23 4.16 -3.55 0.63
CA ILE A 23 2.78 -3.38 0.20
C ILE A 23 2.12 -4.76 0.11
N ILE A 24 0.89 -4.86 0.61
CA ILE A 24 0.06 -6.05 0.59
C ILE A 24 -1.31 -5.69 -0.02
N PRO A 25 -2.02 -6.63 -0.66
CA PRO A 25 -3.31 -6.38 -1.31
C PRO A 25 -4.50 -6.24 -0.33
N GLU A 26 -4.23 -6.10 0.97
CA GLU A 26 -5.24 -5.88 2.01
C GLU A 26 -5.07 -4.51 2.68
N GLU A 27 -6.18 -3.83 2.93
CA GLU A 27 -6.17 -2.58 3.69
C GLU A 27 -5.85 -2.85 5.17
N ARG A 28 -4.65 -2.42 5.59
CA ARG A 28 -4.16 -2.55 6.96
C ARG A 28 -3.64 -1.21 7.49
N PRO A 29 -4.54 -0.27 7.87
CA PRO A 29 -4.16 1.04 8.40
C PRO A 29 -3.26 0.94 9.63
N ASP A 30 -3.40 -0.14 10.42
CA ASP A 30 -2.59 -0.45 11.59
C ASP A 30 -1.10 -0.65 11.30
N LEU A 31 -0.74 -1.04 10.07
CA LEU A 31 0.64 -1.31 9.67
C LEU A 31 1.35 -0.11 9.05
N GLN A 32 0.61 0.96 8.74
CA GLN A 32 1.17 2.16 8.17
C GLN A 32 1.95 2.93 9.24
N LYS A 33 3.28 2.82 9.18
CA LYS A 33 4.17 3.70 9.95
C LYS A 33 4.01 5.11 9.38
N THR A 34 3.81 6.10 10.26
CA THR A 34 3.69 7.53 9.94
C THR A 34 4.82 7.99 9.00
N PRO A 35 4.62 9.07 8.22
CA PRO A 35 5.75 9.74 7.57
C PRO A 35 6.82 10.15 8.60
#